data_AF-A0A820F979-F1
#
_entry.id   AF-A0A820F979-F1
#
_cell.length_a   1.000
_cell.length_b   1.000
_cell.length_c   1.000
_cell.angle_alpha   90.00
_cell.angle_beta   90.00
_cell.angle_gamma   90.00
#
_symmetry.space_group_name_H-M   'P 1'
#
loop_
_entity.id
_entity.type
_entity.pdbx_description
1 polymer ?
#
loop_
_entity_poly.entity_id
_entity_poly.type
_entity_poly.pdbx_seq_one_letter_code
_entity_poly.pdbx_strand_id
1 'polypeptide(L)'
;MDYYQHGRVSFSSNFFCTLWNWWEYSSNIVLLYPMAWTSIERHFIIFHHRLMSTRRKRFFFHLLPLFIASVYPLIFYFGAIVLNPCKKQWDYDE
;
A
#
# COMPACT_ATOMS: atom_id res chain seq x y z
N MET A 1 7.92 11.66 14.56
CA MET A 1 9.33 11.62 15.00
C MET A 1 9.54 12.01 16.47
N ASP A 2 8.50 12.37 17.23
CA ASP A 2 8.63 12.70 18.67
C ASP A 2 9.03 11.53 19.58
N TYR A 3 8.69 10.30 19.22
CA TYR A 3 9.02 9.11 20.01
C TYR A 3 10.55 8.91 20.18
N TYR A 4 11.33 9.17 19.12
CA TYR A 4 12.80 9.01 19.16
C TYR A 4 13.50 10.06 20.03
N GLN A 5 12.86 11.19 20.32
CA GLN A 5 13.44 12.26 21.15
C GLN A 5 12.94 12.24 22.59
N HIS A 6 11.67 11.89 22.81
CA HIS A 6 11.03 12.04 24.12
C HIS A 6 10.54 10.72 24.73
N GLY A 7 10.64 9.59 24.02
CA GLY A 7 10.14 8.29 24.48
C GLY A 7 8.62 8.22 24.63
N ARG A 8 7.88 9.29 24.29
CA ARG A 8 6.44 9.41 24.50
C ARG A 8 5.70 9.53 23.18
N VAL A 9 4.55 8.88 23.10
CA VAL A 9 3.63 8.97 21.96
C VAL A 9 2.58 10.02 22.29
N SER A 10 2.57 11.18 21.63
CA SER A 10 1.62 12.28 21.93
C SER A 10 0.14 11.89 21.78
N PHE A 11 -0.16 10.86 20.97
CA PHE A 11 -1.51 10.32 20.80
C PHE A 11 -1.51 8.80 20.89
N SER A 12 -1.49 8.26 22.10
CA SER A 12 -1.60 6.82 22.37
C SER A 12 -3.06 6.37 22.48
N SER A 13 -3.85 6.61 21.43
CA SER A 13 -5.20 6.02 21.33
C SER A 13 -5.13 4.76 20.48
N ASN A 14 -5.72 3.66 20.95
CA ASN A 14 -5.76 2.38 20.22
C ASN A 14 -6.31 2.52 18.79
N PHE A 15 -7.27 3.44 18.60
CA PHE A 15 -7.81 3.77 17.28
C PHE A 15 -6.76 4.46 16.40
N PHE A 16 -6.08 5.47 16.95
CA PHE A 16 -5.04 6.21 16.25
C PHE A 16 -3.89 5.31 15.82
N CYS A 17 -3.38 4.46 16.71
CA CYS A 17 -2.30 3.53 16.38
C CYS A 17 -2.71 2.51 15.31
N THR A 18 -3.97 2.07 15.30
CA THR A 18 -4.48 1.12 14.29
C THR A 18 -4.64 1.79 12.93
N LEU A 19 -5.17 3.01 12.90
CA LEU A 19 -5.30 3.82 11.68
C LEU A 19 -3.92 4.20 11.11
N TRP A 20 -2.99 4.62 11.98
CA TRP A 20 -1.62 4.94 11.59
C TRP A 20 -0.92 3.75 10.97
N ASN A 21 -0.99 2.58 11.64
CA ASN A 21 -0.41 1.36 11.14
C ASN A 21 -1.00 0.96 9.79
N TRP A 22 -2.33 1.05 9.64
CA TRP A 22 -2.99 0.80 8.35
C TRP A 22 -2.47 1.73 7.26
N TRP A 23 -2.36 3.02 7.55
CA TRP A 23 -1.90 4.02 6.59
C TRP A 23 -0.46 3.77 6.15
N GLU A 24 0.43 3.45 7.09
CA GLU A 24 1.85 3.20 6.84
C GLU A 24 2.07 1.98 5.94
N TYR A 25 1.48 0.83 6.30
CA TYR A 25 1.60 -0.41 5.52
C TYR A 25 0.96 -0.29 4.14
N SER A 26 -0.22 0.31 4.07
CA SER A 26 -0.91 0.49 2.78
C SER A 26 -0.12 1.42 1.87
N SER A 27 0.36 2.57 2.38
CA SER A 27 1.10 3.54 1.59
C SER A 27 2.42 2.96 1.05
N ASN A 28 3.12 2.16 1.86
CA ASN A 28 4.37 1.53 1.45
C ASN A 28 4.15 0.61 0.23
N ILE A 29 3.14 -0.26 0.29
CA ILE A 29 2.82 -1.18 -0.81
C ILE A 29 2.23 -0.46 -2.02
N VAL A 30 1.40 0.57 -1.82
CA VAL A 30 0.88 1.41 -2.91
C VAL A 30 2.00 2.12 -3.67
N LEU A 31 3.17 2.35 -3.07
CA LEU A 31 4.33 2.87 -3.81
C LEU A 31 5.07 1.75 -4.57
N LEU A 32 5.30 0.60 -3.92
CA LEU A 32 6.06 -0.51 -4.49
C LEU A 32 5.36 -1.19 -5.67
N TYR A 33 4.06 -1.43 -5.59
CA TYR A 33 3.32 -2.19 -6.61
C TYR A 33 3.24 -1.47 -7.97
N PRO A 34 2.91 -0.16 -8.05
CA PRO A 34 2.99 0.60 -9.29
C PRO A 34 4.41 0.68 -9.85
N MET A 35 5.43 0.83 -9.00
CA MET A 35 6.84 0.83 -9.45
C MET A 35 7.22 -0.52 -10.09
N ALA A 36 6.82 -1.62 -9.47
CA ALA A 36 7.02 -2.95 -10.03
C ALA A 36 6.25 -3.13 -11.35
N TRP A 37 4.96 -2.73 -11.38
CA TRP A 37 4.13 -2.86 -12.57
C TRP A 37 4.64 -2.03 -13.73
N THR A 38 5.01 -0.77 -13.51
CA THR A 38 5.57 0.09 -14.58
C THR A 38 6.89 -0.45 -15.12
N SER A 39 7.69 -1.13 -14.30
CA SER A 39 8.90 -1.82 -14.76
C SER A 39 8.58 -3.01 -15.68
N ILE A 40 7.59 -3.82 -15.30
CA ILE A 40 7.06 -4.93 -16.11
C ILE A 40 6.43 -4.39 -17.41
N GLU A 41 5.70 -3.29 -17.32
CA GLU A 41 5.06 -2.63 -18.45
C GLU A 41 6.09 -2.18 -19.49
N ARG A 42 7.18 -1.54 -19.04
CA ARG A 42 8.29 -1.14 -19.92
C ARG A 42 8.91 -2.34 -20.62
N HIS A 43 9.05 -3.47 -19.92
CA HIS A 43 9.52 -4.71 -20.53
C HIS A 43 8.56 -5.19 -21.63
N PHE A 44 7.25 -5.21 -21.38
CA PHE A 44 6.26 -5.56 -22.40
C PHE A 44 6.24 -4.61 -23.60
N ILE A 45 6.44 -3.30 -23.39
CA ILE A 45 6.47 -2.33 -24.48
C ILE A 45 7.65 -2.59 -25.43
N ILE A 46 8.83 -2.91 -24.87
CA ILE A 46 10.05 -3.15 -25.64
C ILE A 46 9.94 -4.46 -26.45
N PHE A 47 9.53 -5.55 -25.82
CA PHE A 47 9.52 -6.87 -26.46
C PHE A 47 8.21 -7.19 -27.21
N HIS A 48 7.10 -6.54 -26.83
CA HIS A 48 5.77 -6.83 -27.34
C HIS A 48 4.97 -5.56 -27.67
N HIS A 49 5.53 -4.65 -28.47
CA HIS A 49 4.86 -3.37 -28.84
C HIS A 49 3.42 -3.53 -29.38
N ARG A 50 3.09 -4.65 -30.03
CA ARG A 50 1.73 -4.95 -30.54
C ARG A 50 0.69 -5.18 -29.43
N LEU A 51 1.12 -5.48 -28.20
CA LEU A 51 0.21 -5.68 -27.07
C LEU A 51 -0.46 -4.36 -26.65
N MET A 52 0.16 -3.21 -26.91
CA MET A 52 -0.35 -1.89 -26.49
C MET A 52 -0.85 -1.00 -27.63
N SER A 53 -0.94 -1.51 -28.86
CA SER A 53 -1.29 -0.67 -30.03
C SER A 53 -2.73 -0.14 -30.01
N THR A 54 -3.63 -0.79 -29.27
CA THR A 54 -5.07 -0.46 -29.28
C THR A 54 -5.49 0.20 -27.97
N ARG A 55 -6.34 1.23 -28.03
CA ARG A 55 -6.89 1.91 -26.83
C ARG A 55 -7.47 0.94 -25.80
N ARG A 56 -8.20 -0.08 -26.26
CA ARG A 56 -8.79 -1.11 -25.40
C ARG A 56 -7.73 -1.93 -24.66
N LYS A 57 -6.65 -2.33 -25.35
CA LYS A 57 -5.53 -3.06 -24.74
C LYS A 57 -4.76 -2.18 -23.77
N ARG A 58 -4.53 -0.91 -24.09
CA ARG A 58 -3.91 0.05 -23.17
C ARG A 58 -4.72 0.18 -21.87
N PHE A 59 -6.05 0.20 -21.94
CA PHE A 59 -6.88 0.18 -20.73
C PHE A 59 -6.63 -1.07 -19.88
N PHE A 60 -6.64 -2.26 -20.48
CA PHE A 60 -6.46 -3.53 -19.76
C PHE A 60 -5.03 -3.80 -19.27
N PHE A 61 -4.00 -3.34 -19.97
CA PHE A 61 -2.60 -3.63 -19.65
C PHE A 61 -1.85 -2.49 -18.96
N HIS A 62 -2.40 -1.28 -18.96
CA HIS A 62 -1.82 -0.14 -18.25
C HIS A 62 -2.72 0.30 -17.10
N LEU A 63 -3.93 0.77 -17.41
CA LEU A 63 -4.78 1.45 -16.43
C LEU A 63 -5.36 0.49 -15.38
N LEU A 64 -5.86 -0.67 -15.80
CA LEU A 64 -6.50 -1.64 -14.91
C LEU A 64 -5.51 -2.24 -13.88
N PRO A 65 -4.29 -2.66 -14.27
CA PRO A 65 -3.30 -3.15 -13.31
C PRO A 65 -2.79 -2.06 -12.36
N LEU A 66 -2.58 -0.83 -12.85
CA LEU A 66 -2.22 0.31 -11.99
C LEU A 66 -3.31 0.62 -10.96
N PHE A 67 -4.57 0.57 -11.39
CA PHE A 67 -5.72 0.77 -10.50
C PHE A 67 -5.80 -0.34 -9.44
N ILE A 68 -5.70 -1.60 -9.85
CA ILE A 68 -5.71 -2.75 -8.92
C ILE A 68 -4.52 -2.67 -7.96
N ALA A 69 -3.31 -2.38 -8.46
CA ALA A 69 -2.10 -2.23 -7.66
C ALA A 69 -2.21 -1.15 -6.59
N SER A 70 -3.02 -0.11 -6.84
CA SER A 70 -3.24 0.99 -5.89
C SER A 70 -4.38 0.71 -4.91
N VAL A 71 -5.47 0.12 -5.38
CA VAL A 71 -6.71 -0.07 -4.59
C VAL A 71 -6.67 -1.35 -3.75
N TYR A 72 -6.13 -2.43 -4.29
CA TYR A 72 -6.05 -3.73 -3.60
C TYR A 72 -5.34 -3.65 -2.24
N PRO A 73 -4.12 -3.08 -2.13
CA PRO A 73 -3.44 -3.01 -0.84
C PRO A 73 -4.22 -2.19 0.20
N LEU A 74 -4.88 -1.09 -0.19
CA LEU A 74 -5.70 -0.30 0.72
C LEU A 74 -6.81 -1.14 1.37
N ILE A 75 -7.54 -1.90 0.55
CA ILE A 75 -8.64 -2.77 1.01
C ILE A 75 -8.11 -3.94 1.82
N PHE A 76 -7.04 -4.59 1.34
CA PHE A 76 -6.45 -5.75 1.99
C PHE A 76 -5.93 -5.39 3.39
N TYR A 77 -5.11 -4.35 3.51
CA TYR A 77 -4.58 -3.93 4.81
C TYR A 77 -5.67 -3.37 5.71
N PHE A 78 -6.72 -2.76 5.16
CA PHE A 78 -7.85 -2.31 5.97
C PHE A 78 -8.51 -3.50 6.65
N GLY A 79 -8.84 -4.55 5.90
CA GLY A 79 -9.37 -5.79 6.45
C GLY A 79 -8.40 -6.47 7.42
N ALA A 80 -7.13 -6.63 7.02
CA ALA A 80 -6.13 -7.33 7.82
C ALA A 80 -5.86 -6.64 9.18
N ILE A 81 -5.86 -5.30 9.23
CA ILE A 81 -5.49 -4.55 10.44
C ILE A 81 -6.72 -4.22 11.30
N VAL A 82 -7.88 -3.97 10.70
CA VAL A 82 -9.11 -3.64 11.44
C VAL A 82 -9.84 -4.90 11.92
N LEU A 83 -9.90 -5.97 11.11
CA LEU A 83 -10.66 -7.19 11.44
C LEU A 83 -9.86 -8.19 12.28
N ASN A 84 -8.53 -8.15 12.21
CA ASN A 84 -7.65 -8.87 13.14
C ASN A 84 -7.01 -7.88 14.11
N PRO A 85 -7.73 -7.41 15.15
CA PRO A 85 -7.06 -6.83 16.30
C PRO A 85 -6.33 -7.98 16.99
N CYS A 86 -5.10 -8.28 16.54
CA CYS A 86 -4.14 -8.94 17.43
C CYS A 86 -4.21 -8.19 18.75
N LYS A 87 -4.25 -8.91 19.88
CA LYS A 87 -4.08 -8.33 21.21
C LYS A 87 -2.74 -7.60 21.19
N LYS A 88 -2.78 -6.32 20.82
CA LYS A 88 -1.61 -5.48 20.77
C LYS A 88 -1.33 -5.16 22.23
N GLN A 89 -0.48 -5.98 22.85
CA GLN A 89 0.19 -5.61 24.08
C GLN A 89 1.17 -4.52 23.70
N TRP A 90 0.63 -3.32 23.50
CA TRP A 90 1.42 -2.14 23.40
C TRP A 90 1.76 -1.74 24.82
N ASP A 91 2.90 -2.23 25.29
CA ASP A 91 3.48 -1.74 26.53
C ASP A 91 3.99 -0.33 26.26
N TYR A 92 3.25 0.65 26.75
CA TYR A 92 3.65 2.07 26.75
C TYR A 92 4.19 2.49 28.12
N ASP A 93 4.29 1.55 29.07
CA ASP A 93 4.77 1.74 30.43
C ASP A 93 6.15 1.11 30.62
N GLU A 94 7.17 1.71 29.98
CA GLU A 94 8.54 1.82 30.53
C GLU A 94 9.12 3.20 30.19
#